data_AF-A0A819NZZ3-F1
#
_entry.id   AF-A0A819NZZ3-F1
#
_cell.length_a   1.000
_cell.length_b   1.000
_cell.length_c   1.000
_cell.angle_alpha   90.00
_cell.angle_beta   90.00
_cell.angle_gamma   90.00
#
_symmetry.space_group_name_H-M   'P 1'
#
loop_
_entity.id
_entity.type
_entity.pdbx_description
1 polymer ?
#
loop_
_entity_poly.entity_id
_entity_poly.type
_entity_poly.pdbx_seq_one_letter_code
_entity_poly.pdbx_strand_id
1 'polypeptide(L)'
;MAMTNNKTHCFTCNTDKITYLCNGCFKKFCLLDLTRHRQILNEELHLIINDYNQFKERFDDQKPTSHDLSLIDQINQWETDSIDKIKQKAQECRNIIIDYSQIFLNNTEKKFNDLYEQLKQFHNESEFNEINLNYLRHELIKIREESNNTPKTSIWLDSQPFINEISVILLEN
;
A
#
# COMPACT_ATOMS: atom_id res chain seq x y z
N MET A 1 83.68 -32.67 -7.51
CA MET A 1 82.76 -31.73 -6.85
C MET A 1 82.71 -30.47 -7.68
N ALA A 2 81.66 -30.26 -8.47
CA ALA A 2 81.49 -29.05 -9.29
C ALA A 2 80.64 -28.04 -8.52
N MET A 3 81.17 -26.84 -8.26
CA MET A 3 80.41 -25.76 -7.62
C MET A 3 79.39 -25.21 -8.62
N THR A 4 78.10 -25.41 -8.35
CA THR A 4 77.04 -24.82 -9.15
C THR A 4 76.98 -23.31 -8.87
N ASN A 5 77.32 -22.50 -9.88
CA ASN A 5 77.11 -21.06 -9.83
C ASN A 5 75.60 -20.78 -9.83
N ASN A 6 74.95 -20.75 -8.66
CA ASN A 6 73.52 -20.44 -8.48
C ASN A 6 73.18 -18.95 -8.67
N LYS A 7 73.97 -18.22 -9.49
CA LYS A 7 73.69 -16.83 -9.85
C LYS A 7 72.87 -16.82 -11.13
N THR A 8 71.78 -16.08 -11.11
CA THR A 8 70.82 -15.92 -12.20
C THR A 8 70.55 -14.44 -12.41
N HIS A 9 70.08 -14.08 -13.60
CA HIS A 9 69.90 -12.70 -14.00
C HIS A 9 68.67 -12.05 -13.33
N CYS A 10 68.83 -10.92 -12.65
CA CYS A 10 67.71 -10.17 -12.10
C CYS A 10 66.99 -9.38 -13.21
N PHE A 11 65.66 -9.49 -13.28
CA PHE A 11 64.83 -8.79 -14.26
C PHE A 11 64.94 -7.25 -14.18
N THR A 12 65.17 -6.70 -12.99
CA THR A 12 65.16 -5.23 -12.78
C THR A 12 66.54 -4.60 -12.91
N CYS A 13 67.56 -5.14 -12.25
CA CYS A 13 68.90 -4.55 -12.24
C CYS A 13 69.87 -5.14 -13.27
N ASN A 14 69.46 -6.16 -14.04
CA ASN A 14 70.27 -6.81 -15.07
C ASN A 14 71.66 -7.30 -14.61
N THR A 15 71.79 -7.68 -13.34
CA THR A 15 73.04 -8.23 -12.79
C THR A 15 72.85 -9.68 -12.33
N ASP A 16 73.87 -10.51 -12.54
CA ASP A 16 73.92 -11.89 -12.06
C ASP A 16 74.05 -11.97 -10.54
N LYS A 17 72.95 -12.33 -9.88
CA LYS A 17 72.83 -12.41 -8.41
C LYS A 17 72.06 -13.66 -8.01
N ILE A 18 71.95 -13.94 -6.71
CA ILE A 18 70.96 -14.90 -6.23
C ILE A 18 69.59 -14.26 -6.48
N THR A 19 68.73 -14.94 -7.24
CA THR A 19 67.39 -14.46 -7.56
C THR A 19 66.32 -15.40 -7.03
N TYR A 20 65.14 -14.83 -6.82
CA TYR A 20 63.93 -15.50 -6.35
C TYR A 20 62.84 -15.28 -7.39
N LEU A 21 62.05 -16.31 -7.68
CA LEU A 21 60.93 -16.23 -8.61
C LEU A 21 59.72 -15.60 -7.90
N CYS A 22 59.13 -14.56 -8.50
CA CYS A 22 57.81 -14.11 -8.12
C CYS A 22 56.76 -14.98 -8.83
N ASN A 23 55.93 -15.71 -8.07
CA ASN A 23 54.89 -16.58 -8.65
C ASN A 23 53.71 -15.80 -9.26
N GLY A 24 53.58 -14.51 -8.99
CA GLY A 24 52.53 -13.66 -9.56
C GLY A 24 52.84 -13.19 -10.97
N CYS A 25 54.03 -12.62 -11.19
CA CYS A 25 54.44 -12.10 -12.51
C CYS A 25 55.47 -12.99 -13.23
N PHE A 26 55.84 -14.14 -12.65
CA PHE A 26 56.82 -15.12 -13.16
C PHE A 26 58.22 -14.57 -13.47
N LYS A 27 58.57 -13.39 -12.93
CA LYS A 27 59.88 -12.75 -13.08
C LYS A 27 60.81 -13.10 -11.93
N LYS A 28 62.11 -13.19 -12.22
CA LYS A 28 63.17 -13.45 -11.23
C LYS A 28 63.79 -12.14 -10.75
N PHE A 29 63.83 -11.94 -9.44
CA PHE A 29 64.33 -10.71 -8.81
C PHE A 29 65.42 -11.04 -7.79
N CYS A 30 66.41 -10.16 -7.64
CA CYS A 30 67.27 -10.21 -6.46
C CYS A 30 66.45 -9.80 -5.21
N LEU A 31 66.92 -10.14 -4.01
CA LEU A 31 66.17 -9.90 -2.77
C LEU A 31 65.69 -8.44 -2.62
N LEU A 32 66.55 -7.46 -2.95
CA LEU A 32 66.22 -6.03 -2.88
C LEU A 32 65.10 -5.65 -3.85
N ASP A 33 65.21 -6.08 -5.11
CA ASP A 33 64.21 -5.78 -6.15
C ASP A 33 62.89 -6.52 -5.90
N LEU A 34 62.93 -7.71 -5.28
CA LEU A 34 61.74 -8.43 -4.86
C LEU A 34 60.98 -7.69 -3.75
N THR A 35 61.72 -7.16 -2.76
CA THR A 35 61.12 -6.34 -1.69
C THR A 35 60.49 -5.07 -2.26
N ARG A 36 61.19 -4.37 -3.17
CA ARG A 36 60.63 -3.21 -3.87
C ARG A 36 59.40 -3.58 -4.70
N HIS A 37 59.42 -4.70 -5.42
CA HIS A 37 58.27 -5.18 -6.18
C HIS A 37 57.06 -5.43 -5.29
N ARG A 38 57.25 -6.07 -4.12
CA ARG A 38 56.17 -6.26 -3.14
C ARG A 38 55.67 -4.94 -2.56
N GLN A 39 56.55 -3.97 -2.36
CA GLN A 39 56.15 -2.65 -1.86
C GLN A 39 55.24 -1.93 -2.87
N ILE A 40 55.56 -1.98 -4.17
CA ILE A 40 54.71 -1.42 -5.24
C ILE A 40 53.33 -2.10 -5.24
N LEU A 41 53.28 -3.44 -5.16
CA LEU A 41 52.00 -4.17 -5.09
C LEU A 41 51.18 -3.81 -3.84
N ASN A 42 51.84 -3.55 -2.71
CA ASN A 42 51.17 -3.11 -1.50
C ASN A 42 50.60 -1.70 -1.65
N GLU A 43 51.33 -0.79 -2.31
CA GLU A 43 50.85 0.55 -2.66
C GLU A 43 49.63 0.48 -3.61
N GLU A 44 49.67 -0.38 -4.64
CA GLU A 44 48.52 -0.62 -5.52
C GLU A 44 47.30 -1.17 -4.77
N LEU A 45 47.50 -2.11 -3.84
CA LEU A 45 46.42 -2.63 -3.00
C LEU A 45 45.81 -1.52 -2.12
N HIS A 46 46.63 -0.64 -1.55
CA HIS A 46 46.13 0.51 -0.79
C HIS A 46 45.26 1.45 -1.63
N LEU A 47 45.61 1.67 -2.90
CA LEU A 47 44.78 2.45 -3.82
C LEU A 47 43.42 1.77 -4.06
N ILE A 48 43.41 0.45 -4.32
CA ILE A 48 42.18 -0.31 -4.51
C ILE A 48 41.28 -0.26 -3.26
N ILE A 49 41.86 -0.41 -2.07
CA ILE A 49 41.12 -0.33 -0.81
C ILE A 49 40.51 1.08 -0.63
N ASN A 50 41.28 2.13 -0.95
CA ASN A 50 40.78 3.49 -0.89
C ASN A 50 39.60 3.70 -1.85
N ASP A 51 39.71 3.25 -3.09
CA ASP A 51 38.63 3.37 -4.09
C ASP A 51 37.38 2.60 -3.66
N TYR A 52 37.55 1.39 -3.11
CA TYR A 52 36.45 0.62 -2.54
C TYR A 52 35.73 1.38 -1.42
N ASN A 53 36.48 1.97 -0.48
CA ASN A 53 35.89 2.72 0.64
C ASN A 53 35.11 3.95 0.15
N GLN A 54 35.67 4.71 -0.80
CA GLN A 54 34.99 5.87 -1.39
C GLN A 54 33.71 5.47 -2.14
N PHE A 55 33.76 4.36 -2.89
CA PHE A 55 32.58 3.85 -3.56
C PHE A 55 31.52 3.39 -2.57
N LYS A 56 31.94 2.66 -1.52
CA LYS A 56 31.05 2.14 -0.50
C LYS A 56 30.32 3.25 0.26
N GLU A 57 31.04 4.31 0.62
CA GLU A 57 30.48 5.52 1.25
C GLU A 57 29.40 6.16 0.34
N ARG A 58 29.73 6.44 -0.92
CA ARG A 58 28.76 6.99 -1.89
C ARG A 58 27.56 6.09 -2.13
N PHE A 59 27.74 4.77 -2.08
CA PHE A 59 26.63 3.82 -2.22
C PHE A 59 25.74 3.80 -0.98
N ASP A 60 26.32 3.89 0.21
CA ASP A 60 25.53 3.95 1.45
C ASP A 60 24.72 5.26 1.54
N ASP A 61 25.19 6.35 0.93
CA ASP A 61 24.45 7.60 0.76
C ASP A 61 23.26 7.51 -0.22
N GLN A 62 23.20 6.48 -1.08
CA GLN A 62 22.07 6.23 -1.98
C GLN A 62 20.91 5.47 -1.33
N LYS A 63 21.02 5.10 -0.05
CA LYS A 63 19.91 4.47 0.66
C LYS A 63 18.72 5.44 0.74
N PRO A 64 17.48 4.90 0.82
CA PRO A 64 16.30 5.74 0.99
C PRO A 64 16.52 6.73 2.13
N THR A 65 16.39 8.00 1.80
CA THR A 65 16.57 9.09 2.74
C THR A 65 15.39 9.09 3.72
N SER A 66 15.54 9.83 4.82
CA SER A 66 14.40 10.13 5.70
C SER A 66 13.24 10.81 4.96
N HIS A 67 13.54 11.53 3.88
CA HIS A 67 12.54 12.13 3.00
C HIS A 67 11.74 11.06 2.24
N ASP A 68 12.40 10.05 1.65
CA ASP A 68 11.74 8.97 0.93
C ASP A 68 10.81 8.18 1.85
N LEU A 69 11.26 7.89 3.07
CA LEU A 69 10.43 7.24 4.09
C LEU A 69 9.21 8.10 4.47
N SER A 70 9.38 9.42 4.57
CA SER A 70 8.29 10.34 4.84
C SER A 70 7.26 10.43 3.70
N LEU A 71 7.68 10.28 2.44
CA LEU A 71 6.76 10.20 1.31
C LEU A 71 5.93 8.90 1.35
N ILE A 72 6.55 7.78 1.74
CA ILE A 72 5.85 6.51 1.94
C ILE A 72 4.81 6.64 3.06
N ASP A 73 5.16 7.26 4.18
CA ASP A 73 4.21 7.51 5.27
C ASP A 73 3.02 8.37 4.84
N GLN A 74 3.25 9.38 3.98
CA GLN A 74 2.17 10.19 3.41
C GLN A 74 1.24 9.36 2.51
N ILE A 75 1.79 8.46 1.68
CA ILE A 75 1.00 7.54 0.86
C ILE A 75 0.13 6.64 1.75
N ASN A 76 0.72 6.06 2.80
CA ASN A 76 -0.01 5.20 3.75
C ASN A 76 -1.15 5.95 4.45
N GLN A 77 -0.91 7.22 4.81
CA GLN A 77 -1.94 8.05 5.43
C GLN A 77 -3.09 8.32 4.43
N TRP A 78 -2.78 8.70 3.20
CA TRP A 78 -3.81 8.94 2.17
C TRP A 78 -4.60 7.68 1.82
N GLU A 79 -3.95 6.52 1.79
CA GLU A 79 -4.62 5.23 1.60
C GLU A 79 -5.63 4.97 2.72
N THR A 80 -5.18 5.09 3.98
CA THR A 80 -6.02 4.88 5.16
C THR A 80 -7.22 5.83 5.17
N ASP A 81 -6.97 7.13 4.97
CA ASP A 81 -8.01 8.16 4.94
C ASP A 81 -9.03 7.90 3.81
N SER A 82 -8.58 7.44 2.65
CA SER A 82 -9.44 7.15 1.50
C SER A 82 -10.35 5.95 1.76
N ILE A 83 -9.81 4.89 2.37
CA ILE A 83 -10.58 3.71 2.77
C ILE A 83 -11.67 4.11 3.78
N ASP A 84 -11.33 4.94 4.76
CA ASP A 84 -12.28 5.36 5.79
C ASP A 84 -13.40 6.23 5.23
N LYS A 85 -13.09 7.15 4.31
CA LYS A 85 -14.11 7.93 3.58
C LYS A 85 -15.09 7.03 2.83
N ILE A 86 -14.59 6.02 2.11
CA ILE A 86 -15.44 5.07 1.36
C ILE A 86 -16.33 4.28 2.31
N LYS A 87 -15.77 3.77 3.41
CA LYS A 87 -16.52 3.02 4.43
C LYS A 87 -17.61 3.88 5.07
N GLN A 88 -17.28 5.11 5.46
CA GLN A 88 -18.23 6.05 6.02
C GLN A 88 -19.37 6.32 5.03
N LYS A 89 -19.04 6.65 3.78
CA LYS A 89 -20.07 6.97 2.78
C LYS A 89 -20.97 5.79 2.48
N ALA A 90 -20.40 4.58 2.37
CA ALA A 90 -21.17 3.36 2.20
C ALA A 90 -22.11 3.13 3.39
N GLN A 91 -21.66 3.41 4.62
CA GLN A 91 -22.50 3.25 5.80
C GLN A 91 -23.63 4.28 5.86
N GLU A 92 -23.36 5.55 5.50
CA GLU A 92 -24.40 6.57 5.37
C GLU A 92 -25.50 6.12 4.39
N CYS A 93 -25.12 5.63 3.21
CA CYS A 93 -26.07 5.13 2.21
C CYS A 93 -26.88 3.94 2.73
N ARG A 94 -26.25 2.99 3.45
CA ARG A 94 -26.97 1.86 4.08
C ARG A 94 -27.98 2.35 5.12
N ASN A 95 -27.57 3.28 5.98
CA ASN A 95 -28.44 3.83 7.02
C ASN A 95 -29.65 4.52 6.41
N ILE A 96 -29.47 5.33 5.35
CA ILE A 96 -30.60 5.98 4.64
C ILE A 96 -31.62 4.95 4.16
N ILE A 97 -31.18 3.83 3.57
CA ILE A 97 -32.07 2.77 3.08
C ILE A 97 -32.82 2.10 4.25
N ILE A 98 -32.10 1.80 5.33
CA ILE A 98 -32.67 1.16 6.52
C ILE A 98 -33.70 2.09 7.19
N ASP A 99 -33.33 3.33 7.47
CA ASP A 99 -34.17 4.32 8.14
C ASP A 99 -35.44 4.57 7.33
N TYR A 100 -35.31 4.72 6.01
CA TYR A 100 -36.45 4.90 5.13
C TYR A 100 -37.40 3.69 5.15
N SER A 101 -36.83 2.47 5.14
CA SER A 101 -37.61 1.22 5.25
C SER A 101 -38.33 1.12 6.60
N GLN A 102 -37.66 1.49 7.69
CA GLN A 102 -38.25 1.49 9.04
C GLN A 102 -39.38 2.52 9.16
N ILE A 103 -39.19 3.73 8.64
CA ILE A 103 -40.25 4.76 8.62
C ILE A 103 -41.47 4.25 7.85
N PHE A 104 -41.27 3.62 6.69
CA PHE A 104 -42.36 3.04 5.90
C PHE A 104 -43.11 1.94 6.68
N LEU A 105 -42.39 1.02 7.31
CA LEU A 105 -42.98 -0.06 8.12
C LEU A 105 -43.76 0.50 9.31
N ASN A 106 -43.17 1.43 10.08
CA ASN A 106 -43.81 2.03 11.26
C ASN A 106 -45.09 2.80 10.88
N ASN A 107 -45.07 3.53 9.76
CA ASN A 107 -46.25 4.23 9.26
C ASN A 107 -47.36 3.25 8.84
N THR A 108 -46.99 2.13 8.24
CA THR A 108 -47.94 1.08 7.84
C THR A 108 -48.54 0.39 9.07
N GLU A 109 -47.71 0.05 10.05
CA GLU A 109 -48.15 -0.53 11.33
C GLU A 109 -49.10 0.41 12.08
N LYS A 110 -48.79 1.71 12.13
CA LYS A 110 -49.67 2.70 12.74
C LYS A 110 -51.06 2.72 12.07
N LYS A 111 -51.12 2.72 10.73
CA LYS A 111 -52.40 2.66 10.00
C LYS A 111 -53.19 1.40 10.31
N PHE A 112 -52.53 0.25 10.42
CA PHE A 112 -53.19 -1.00 10.84
C PHE A 112 -53.75 -0.90 12.26
N ASN A 113 -52.98 -0.34 13.20
CA ASN A 113 -53.43 -0.16 14.59
C ASN A 113 -54.61 0.80 14.68
N ASP A 114 -54.57 1.92 13.95
CA ASP A 114 -55.67 2.89 13.90
C ASP A 114 -56.95 2.26 13.32
N LEU A 115 -56.83 1.42 12.28
CA LEU A 115 -57.96 0.68 11.71
C LEU A 115 -58.49 -0.38 12.68
N TYR A 116 -57.61 -1.06 13.42
CA TYR A 116 -57.99 -2.06 14.42
C TYR A 116 -58.78 -1.45 15.57
N GLU A 117 -58.36 -0.29 16.09
CA GLU A 117 -59.12 0.40 17.14
C GLU A 117 -60.49 0.86 16.64
N GLN A 118 -60.59 1.35 15.40
CA GLN A 118 -61.89 1.68 14.80
C GLN A 118 -62.78 0.44 14.66
N LEU A 119 -62.25 -0.69 14.19
CA LEU A 119 -62.98 -1.96 14.10
C LEU A 119 -63.52 -2.41 15.47
N LYS A 120 -62.67 -2.33 16.49
CA LYS A 120 -63.01 -2.68 17.88
C LYS A 120 -64.08 -1.76 18.45
N GLN A 121 -64.02 -0.47 18.15
CA GLN A 121 -65.03 0.50 18.56
C GLN A 121 -66.40 0.16 17.97
N PHE A 122 -66.49 0.02 16.63
CA PHE A 122 -67.75 -0.33 15.96
C PHE A 122 -68.32 -1.67 16.43
N HIS A 123 -67.45 -2.66 16.69
CA HIS A 123 -67.87 -3.95 17.22
C HIS A 123 -68.46 -3.83 18.63
N ASN A 124 -67.80 -3.10 19.53
CA ASN A 124 -68.21 -2.98 20.92
C ASN A 124 -69.47 -2.12 21.10
N GLU A 125 -69.58 -1.04 20.34
CA GLU A 125 -70.75 -0.16 20.37
C GLU A 125 -71.95 -0.79 19.64
N SER A 126 -71.72 -1.81 18.80
CA SER A 126 -72.75 -2.43 17.93
C SER A 126 -73.49 -1.42 17.04
N GLU A 127 -72.90 -0.23 16.85
CA GLU A 127 -73.43 0.87 16.06
C GLU A 127 -72.63 1.00 14.77
N PHE A 128 -73.07 0.32 13.72
CA PHE A 128 -72.48 0.42 12.39
C PHE A 128 -73.55 0.33 11.32
N ASN A 129 -73.32 0.99 10.18
CA ASN A 129 -74.14 0.88 8.99
C ASN A 129 -73.26 0.60 7.76
N GLU A 130 -73.89 0.53 6.59
CA GLU A 130 -73.23 0.26 5.32
C GLU A 130 -72.13 1.28 5.01
N ILE A 131 -72.29 2.54 5.40
CA ILE A 131 -71.29 3.60 5.20
C ILE A 131 -70.04 3.30 6.03
N ASN A 132 -70.20 2.95 7.31
CA ASN A 132 -69.08 2.56 8.18
C ASN A 132 -68.34 1.34 7.62
N LEU A 133 -69.08 0.30 7.23
CA LEU A 133 -68.49 -0.93 6.68
C LEU A 133 -67.75 -0.69 5.35
N ASN A 134 -68.28 0.17 4.49
CA ASN A 134 -67.66 0.49 3.22
C ASN A 134 -66.38 1.32 3.41
N TYR A 135 -66.39 2.25 4.36
CA TYR A 135 -65.20 3.02 4.76
C TYR A 135 -64.08 2.10 5.29
N LEU A 136 -64.39 1.19 6.22
CA LEU A 136 -63.42 0.24 6.78
C LEU A 136 -62.81 -0.67 5.70
N ARG A 137 -63.64 -1.14 4.75
CA ARG A 137 -63.16 -1.93 3.60
C ARG A 137 -62.24 -1.12 2.71
N HIS A 138 -62.59 0.14 2.45
CA HIS A 138 -61.78 1.03 1.63
C HIS A 138 -60.41 1.30 2.26
N GLU A 139 -60.36 1.63 3.55
CA GLU A 139 -59.09 1.83 4.26
C GLU A 139 -58.22 0.56 4.28
N LEU A 140 -58.83 -0.62 4.45
CA LEU A 140 -58.09 -1.89 4.39
C LEU A 140 -57.47 -2.14 3.00
N ILE A 141 -58.21 -1.83 1.92
CA ILE A 141 -57.69 -1.94 0.54
C ILE A 141 -56.54 -0.95 0.34
N LYS A 142 -56.71 0.30 0.79
CA LYS A 142 -55.68 1.33 0.67
C LYS A 142 -54.39 0.94 1.38
N ILE A 143 -54.47 0.44 2.63
CA ILE A 143 -53.30 -0.05 3.37
C ILE A 143 -52.63 -1.19 2.61
N ARG A 144 -53.40 -2.13 2.04
CA ARG A 144 -52.87 -3.24 1.23
C ARG A 144 -52.13 -2.75 -0.02
N GLU A 145 -52.70 -1.79 -0.75
CA GLU A 145 -52.09 -1.24 -1.96
C GLU A 145 -50.81 -0.46 -1.64
N GLU A 146 -50.82 0.33 -0.57
CA GLU A 146 -49.64 1.05 -0.08
C GLU A 146 -48.55 0.09 0.39
N SER A 147 -48.90 -1.00 1.10
CA SER A 147 -47.93 -2.00 1.57
C SER A 147 -47.30 -2.81 0.43
N ASN A 148 -48.04 -3.04 -0.66
CA ASN A 148 -47.54 -3.74 -1.84
C ASN A 148 -46.66 -2.85 -2.73
N ASN A 149 -46.79 -1.53 -2.60
CA ASN A 149 -45.97 -0.54 -3.30
C ASN A 149 -44.83 -0.08 -2.40
N THR A 150 -43.95 -1.01 -2.01
CA THR A 150 -42.70 -0.66 -1.31
C THR A 150 -41.98 0.42 -2.11
N PRO A 151 -41.58 1.54 -1.49
CA PRO A 151 -41.02 2.63 -2.25
C PRO A 151 -39.73 2.19 -2.96
N LYS A 152 -39.70 2.42 -4.28
CA LYS A 152 -38.61 1.99 -5.16
C LYS A 152 -37.36 2.81 -4.87
N THR A 153 -36.44 2.27 -4.07
CA THR A 153 -35.10 2.86 -3.93
C THR A 153 -34.23 2.45 -5.12
N SER A 154 -33.50 3.41 -5.68
CA SER A 154 -32.52 3.17 -6.74
C SER A 154 -31.16 3.68 -6.26
N ILE A 155 -30.12 2.91 -6.58
CA ILE A 155 -28.73 3.27 -6.28
C ILE A 155 -28.10 3.73 -7.58
N TRP A 156 -27.42 4.86 -7.52
CA TRP A 156 -26.68 5.42 -8.64
C TRP A 156 -25.22 5.54 -8.24
N LEU A 157 -24.33 5.24 -9.17
CA LEU A 157 -22.90 5.53 -9.02
C LEU A 157 -22.64 6.84 -9.75
N ASP A 158 -22.17 7.84 -9.01
CA ASP A 158 -21.73 9.09 -9.61
C ASP A 158 -20.52 8.83 -10.51
N SER A 159 -20.48 9.54 -11.64
CA SER A 159 -19.39 9.43 -12.62
C SER A 159 -18.11 10.15 -12.20
N GLN A 160 -18.18 10.97 -11.15
CA GLN A 160 -17.04 11.73 -10.62
C GLN A 160 -16.28 10.95 -9.56
N PRO A 161 -14.95 11.09 -9.50
CA PRO A 161 -14.14 10.37 -8.52
C PRO A 161 -14.48 10.85 -7.10
N PHE A 162 -14.89 9.91 -6.26
CA PHE A 162 -15.15 10.18 -4.84
C PHE A 162 -13.86 10.33 -4.02
N ILE A 163 -12.79 9.66 -4.45
CA ILE A 163 -11.45 9.75 -3.86
C ILE A 163 -10.47 10.32 -4.89
N ASN A 164 -9.48 11.07 -4.41
CA ASN A 164 -8.43 11.61 -5.27
C ASN A 164 -7.46 10.50 -5.69
N GLU A 165 -6.89 10.63 -6.88
CA GLU A 165 -5.82 9.77 -7.36
C GLU A 165 -4.49 10.14 -6.66
N ILE A 166 -3.76 9.14 -6.18
CA ILE A 166 -2.40 9.31 -5.65
C ILE A 166 -1.43 9.10 -6.82
N SER A 167 -0.58 10.10 -7.08
CA SER A 167 0.42 10.05 -8.16
C SER A 167 1.80 10.40 -7.63
N VAL A 168 2.82 9.70 -8.12
CA VAL A 168 4.22 10.00 -7.84
C VAL A 168 4.87 10.56 -9.10
N ILE A 169 5.48 11.73 -8.99
CA ILE A 169 6.25 12.35 -10.08
C ILE A 169 7.72 12.19 -9.74
N LEU A 170 8.46 11.46 -10.58
CA LEU A 170 9.90 11.35 -10.46
C LEU A 170 10.52 12.54 -11.20
N LEU A 171 11.20 13.41 -10.46
CA LEU A 171 11.98 14.49 -11.05
C LEU A 171 13.39 13.95 -11.32
N GLU A 172 13.76 13.86 -12.59
CA GLU A 172 15.15 13.58 -12.96
C GLU A 172 16.02 14.80 -12.60
N ASN A 173 17.19 14.54 -12.00
CA ASN A 173 18.24 15.55 -11.74
C ASN A 173 19.21 15.63 -12.91
#